data_AF-A0A815R7G5-F1
#
_entry.id   AF-A0A815R7G5-F1
#
_cell.length_a   1.000
_cell.length_b   1.000
_cell.length_c   1.000
_cell.angle_alpha   90.00
_cell.angle_beta   90.00
_cell.angle_gamma   90.00
#
_symmetry.space_group_name_H-M   'P 1'
#
loop_
_entity.id
_entity.type
_entity.pdbx_description
1 polymer ?
#
loop_
_entity_poly.entity_id
_entity_poly.type
_entity_poly.pdbx_seq_one_letter_code
_entity_poly.pdbx_strand_id
1 'polypeptide(L)' 'GIRSAHRIYRETNIPLTTIYYNIDKLKRSGSLKHRDENGRPRVLGGIEKKAIGQCIRCNNEIILSEIKEKLSKMYHNY' A
#
# COMPACT_ATOMS: atom_id res chain seq x y z
N GLY A 1 -17.29 -7.32 29.57
CA GLY A 1 -16.64 -8.59 29.96
C GLY A 1 -16.08 -9.27 28.74
N ILE A 2 -14.82 -9.71 28.80
CA ILE A 2 -14.17 -10.42 27.68
C ILE A 2 -14.91 -11.76 27.50
N ARG A 3 -15.61 -11.94 26.37
CA ARG A 3 -16.23 -13.22 26.02
C ARG A 3 -15.13 -14.22 25.66
N SER A 4 -15.24 -15.46 26.10
CA SER A 4 -14.31 -16.52 25.69
C SER A 4 -14.49 -16.83 24.19
N ALA A 5 -13.42 -17.26 23.52
CA ALA A 5 -13.46 -17.59 22.08
C ALA A 5 -14.54 -18.64 21.74
N HIS A 6 -14.75 -19.63 22.61
CA HIS A 6 -15.80 -20.63 22.48
C HIS A 6 -17.21 -20.04 22.53
N ARG A 7 -17.43 -19.00 23.35
CA ARG A 7 -18.71 -18.32 23.40
C ARG A 7 -18.97 -17.54 22.11
N ILE A 8 -17.95 -16.86 21.58
CA ILE A 8 -18.04 -16.14 20.30
C ILE A 8 -18.34 -17.12 19.16
N TYR A 9 -17.69 -18.28 19.13
CA TYR A 9 -17.97 -19.34 18.15
C TYR A 9 -19.44 -19.76 18.18
N ARG A 10 -19.98 -20.08 19.36
CA ARG A 10 -21.39 -20.50 19.49
C ARG A 10 -22.39 -19.44 19.06
N GLU A 11 -22.06 -18.16 19.23
CA GLU A 11 -22.96 -17.04 18.91
C GLU A 11 -22.85 -16.58 17.45
N THR A 12 -21.70 -16.80 16.80
CA THR A 12 -21.39 -16.23 15.47
C THR A 12 -21.10 -17.25 14.37
N ASN A 13 -20.87 -18.52 14.74
CA ASN A 13 -20.34 -19.58 13.87
C ASN A 13 -19.02 -19.24 13.15
N ILE A 14 -18.31 -18.19 13.58
CA ILE A 14 -16.98 -17.88 13.07
C ILE A 14 -15.99 -18.93 13.59
N PRO A 15 -15.17 -19.57 12.74
CA PRO A 15 -14.20 -20.57 13.19
C PRO A 15 -13.33 -20.09 14.35
N LEU A 16 -13.07 -20.98 15.32
CA LEU A 16 -12.23 -20.68 16.48
C LEU A 16 -10.86 -20.13 16.09
N THR A 17 -10.26 -20.66 15.02
CA THR A 17 -8.99 -20.17 14.45
C THR A 17 -9.04 -18.69 14.09
N THR A 18 -10.09 -18.26 13.39
CA THR A 18 -10.33 -16.86 13.02
C THR A 18 -10.56 -15.99 14.25
N ILE A 19 -11.30 -16.48 15.25
CA ILE A 19 -11.53 -15.76 16.50
C ILE A 19 -10.22 -15.53 17.25
N TYR A 20 -9.39 -16.58 17.41
CA TYR A 20 -8.09 -16.47 18.06
C TYR A 20 -7.15 -15.54 17.29
N TYR A 21 -7.10 -15.65 15.96
CA TYR A 21 -6.33 -14.74 15.11
C TYR A 21 -6.74 -13.28 15.32
N ASN A 22 -8.05 -12.99 15.34
CA ASN A 22 -8.57 -11.64 15.53
C ASN A 22 -8.29 -11.09 16.93
N ILE A 23 -8.40 -11.91 17.98
CA ILE A 23 -8.03 -11.54 19.35
C ILE A 23 -6.53 -11.17 19.40
N ASP A 24 -5.68 -11.97 18.79
CA ASP A 24 -4.24 -11.72 18.76
C ASP A 24 -3.89 -10.47 17.93
N LYS A 25 -4.54 -10.30 16.77
CA LYS A 25 -4.43 -9.09 15.95
C LYS A 25 -4.83 -7.84 16.76
N LEU A 26 -5.94 -7.87 17.48
CA LEU A 26 -6.37 -6.79 18.36
C LEU A 26 -5.35 -6.49 19.47
N LYS A 27 -4.77 -7.52 20.10
CA LYS A 27 -3.73 -7.33 21.12
C LYS A 27 -2.48 -6.66 20.55
N ARG A 28 -2.10 -7.00 19.32
CA ARG A 28 -0.88 -6.50 18.66
C ARG A 28 -1.05 -5.10 18.07
N SER A 29 -2.15 -4.83 17.38
CA SER A 29 -2.33 -3.58 16.60
C SER A 29 -3.42 -2.65 17.15
N GLY A 30 -4.21 -3.09 18.14
CA GLY A 30 -5.39 -2.37 18.60
C GLY A 30 -6.52 -2.28 17.57
N SER A 31 -6.38 -2.93 16.40
CA SER A 31 -7.30 -2.76 15.28
C SER A 31 -7.53 -4.04 14.47
N LEU A 32 -8.79 -4.32 14.16
CA LEU A 32 -9.17 -5.39 13.23
C LEU A 32 -9.10 -4.96 11.75
N LYS A 33 -8.82 -3.68 11.46
CA LYS A 33 -8.76 -3.16 10.08
C LYS A 33 -7.85 -4.04 9.23
N HIS A 34 -8.28 -4.38 8.02
CA HIS A 34 -7.43 -5.10 7.08
C HIS A 34 -6.14 -4.28 6.85
N ARG A 35 -4.99 -4.96 6.76
CA ARG A 35 -3.75 -4.26 6.41
C ARG A 35 -3.94 -3.75 5.00
N ASP A 36 -3.64 -2.48 4.75
CA ASP A 36 -3.64 -1.98 3.38
C ASP A 36 -2.69 -2.87 2.56
N GLU A 37 -3.13 -3.32 1.40
CA GLU A 37 -2.35 -4.20 0.55
C GLU A 37 -1.08 -3.44 0.15
N ASN A 38 0.04 -3.83 0.76
CA ASN A 38 1.36 -3.38 0.34
C ASN A 38 1.73 -4.15 -0.92
N GLY A 39 1.03 -3.87 -2.03
CA GLY A 39 1.45 -4.31 -3.35
C GLY A 39 2.91 -3.89 -3.60
N ARG A 40 3.55 -4.49 -4.61
CA ARG A 40 4.96 -4.20 -4.94
C ARG A 40 5.20 -2.68 -4.99
N PRO A 41 6.11 -2.12 -4.16
CA PRO A 41 6.46 -0.72 -4.22
C PRO A 41 6.80 -0.33 -5.65
N ARG A 42 6.08 0.66 -6.19
CA ARG A 42 6.35 1.15 -7.54
C ARG A 42 7.56 2.06 -7.45
N VAL A 43 8.56 1.80 -8.29
CA VAL A 43 9.75 2.65 -8.43
C VAL A 43 9.38 4.09 -8.82
N LEU A 44 8.25 4.27 -9.50
CA LEU A 44 7.73 5.58 -9.91
C LEU A 44 6.27 5.73 -9.45
N GLY A 45 5.97 6.90 -8.86
CA GLY A 45 4.62 7.33 -8.55
C GLY A 45 3.81 7.71 -9.80
N GLY A 46 2.58 8.16 -9.58
CA GLY A 46 1.68 8.54 -10.67
C GLY A 46 2.07 9.85 -11.37
N ILE A 47 2.73 10.75 -10.65
CA ILE A 47 3.12 12.08 -11.13
C ILE A 47 4.32 11.95 -12.07
N GLU A 48 5.33 11.20 -11.65
CA GLU A 48 6.56 10.95 -12.40
C GLU A 48 6.26 10.24 -13.72
N LYS A 49 5.34 9.27 -13.72
CA LYS A 49 4.88 8.60 -14.95
C LYS A 49 4.22 9.55 -15.94
N LYS A 50 3.38 10.48 -15.46
CA LYS A 50 2.75 11.50 -16.32
C LYS A 50 3.78 12.44 -16.92
N ALA A 51 4.75 12.89 -16.11
CA ALA A 51 5.82 13.77 -16.56
C ALA A 51 6.73 13.09 -17.61
N ILE A 52 7.08 11.81 -17.43
CA ILE A 52 7.79 11.02 -18.46
C ILE A 52 6.99 11.00 -19.77
N GLY A 53 5.70 10.66 -19.69
CA GLY A 53 4.84 10.60 -20.86
C GLY A 53 4.74 11.95 -21.60
N GLN A 54 4.69 13.06 -20.88
CA GLN A 54 4.73 14.40 -21.48
C GLN A 54 6.08 14.71 -22.14
N CYS A 55 7.20 14.36 -21.50
CA CYS A 55 8.52 14.59 -22.08
C CYS A 55 8.71 13.84 -23.40
N ILE A 56 8.31 12.57 -23.44
CA ILE A 56 8.35 11.75 -24.66
C ILE A 56 7.46 12.36 -25.75
N ARG A 57 6.22 12.75 -25.42
CA ARG A 57 5.29 13.35 -26.40
C ARG A 57 5.78 14.67 -27.01
N CYS A 58 6.47 15.50 -26.23
CA CYS A 58 6.98 16.79 -26.71
C CYS A 58 8.25 16.67 -27.53
N ASN A 59 9.06 15.64 -27.30
CA ASN A 59 10.29 15.38 -28.05
C ASN A 59 10.52 13.86 -28.14
N ASN A 60 10.22 13.27 -29.31
CA ASN A 60 10.35 11.83 -29.53
C ASN A 60 11.81 11.35 -29.62
N GLU A 61 12.78 12.27 -29.74
CA GLU A 61 14.21 11.95 -29.79
C GLU A 61 14.90 12.13 -28.43
N ILE A 62 14.14 12.49 -27.39
CA ILE A 62 14.69 12.73 -26.05
C ILE A 62 15.30 11.44 -25.48
N ILE A 63 16.52 11.54 -24.97
CA ILE A 63 17.21 10.39 -24.37
C ILE A 63 16.82 10.24 -22.90
N LEU A 64 16.87 9.00 -22.41
CA LEU A 64 16.41 8.67 -21.05
C LEU A 64 17.16 9.44 -19.95
N SER A 65 18.43 9.77 -20.16
CA SER A 65 19.24 10.58 -19.23
C SER A 65 18.70 12.01 -19.10
N GLU A 66 18.25 12.63 -20.19
CA GLU A 66 17.65 13.96 -20.19
C GLU A 66 16.29 13.95 -19.49
N ILE A 67 15.48 12.91 -19.72
CA ILE A 67 14.23 12.70 -18.97
C ILE A 67 14.53 12.61 -17.48
N LYS A 68 15.53 11.80 -17.08
CA LYS A 68 15.92 11.61 -15.69
C LYS A 68 16.35 12.93 -15.04
N GLU A 69 17.19 13.71 -15.72
CA GLU A 69 17.65 15.01 -15.22
C GLU A 69 16.49 16.00 -15.05
N LYS A 70 15.59 16.06 -16.04
CA LYS A 70 14.41 16.93 -16.00
C LYS A 70 13.47 16.57 -14.86
N LEU A 71 13.22 15.28 -14.65
CA LEU A 71 12.41 14.80 -13.51
C LEU A 71 13.08 15.08 -12.16
N SER A 72 14.41 14.93 -12.08
CA SER A 72 15.17 15.25 -10.88
C SER A 72 15.01 16.73 -10.53
N LYS A 73 15.20 17.64 -11.49
CA LYS A 73 15.03 19.09 -11.28
C LYS A 73 13.60 19.49 -10.89
N MET A 74 12.59 18.79 -11.40
CA MET A 74 11.18 19.11 -11.13
C MET A 74 10.68 18.60 -9.77
N TYR A 75 11.12 17.42 -9.35
CA TYR A 75 10.53 16.71 -8.20
C TYR A 75 11.50 16.49 -7.03
N HIS A 76 12.80 16.65 -7.25
CA HIS A 76 13.83 16.51 -6.24
C HIS A 76 14.67 17.80 -6.21
N ASN A 77 14.07 18.90 -5.74
CA ASN A 77 14.84 20.05 -5.27
C ASN A 77 15.26 19.76 -3.83
N TYR A 78 16.48 19.24 -3.65
CA TYR A 78 17.23 19.35 -2.40
C TYR A 78 18.36 20.33 -2.62
#